data_AF-A0A183DDY6-F1
#
_entry.id   AF-A0A183DDY6-F1
#
_cell.length_a   1.000
_cell.length_b   1.000
_cell.length_c   1.000
_cell.angle_alpha   90.00
_cell.angle_beta   90.00
_cell.angle_gamma   90.00
#
_symmetry.space_group_name_H-M   'P 1'
#
loop_
_entity.id
_entity.type
_entity.pdbx_description
1 polymer ?
#
loop_
_entity_poly.entity_id
_entity_poly.type
_entity_poly.pdbx_seq_one_letter_code
_entity_poly.pdbx_strand_id
1 'polypeptide(L)'
;MDDAIQNYFGAPVAVHSGLDHFTQISVDAQVQAVDGRFYDVIFVGTDLGNIFKVVNLAGTKTITKQTSHHICTFHITDVGTIIT
;
A
#
# COMPACT_ATOMS: atom_id res chain seq x y z
N MET A 1 29.23 9.23 -1.85
CA MET A 1 28.08 9.25 -0.92
C MET A 1 28.21 7.96 -0.17
N ASP A 2 28.52 8.06 1.11
CA ASP A 2 29.11 6.94 1.85
C ASP A 2 28.11 6.27 2.80
N ASP A 3 26.99 6.95 3.10
CA ASP A 3 25.91 6.45 3.94
C ASP A 3 24.63 6.19 3.15
N ALA A 4 23.95 5.07 3.46
CA ALA A 4 22.65 4.73 2.89
C ALA A 4 21.52 5.47 3.61
N ILE A 5 20.56 6.00 2.83
CA ILE A 5 19.34 6.59 3.37
C ILE A 5 18.47 5.47 3.94
N GLN A 6 18.22 5.53 5.25
CA GLN A 6 17.35 4.57 5.94
C GLN A 6 15.89 4.82 5.58
N ASN A 7 15.11 3.75 5.57
CA ASN A 7 13.67 3.87 5.41
C ASN A 7 13.04 4.56 6.64
N TYR A 8 11.92 5.26 6.46
CA TYR A 8 11.30 6.08 7.50
C TYR A 8 10.81 5.26 8.72
N PHE A 9 10.37 4.02 8.52
CA PHE A 9 9.73 3.19 9.56
C PHE A 9 10.68 2.18 10.23
N GLY A 10 11.96 2.15 9.85
CA GLY A 10 12.87 1.04 10.17
C GLY A 10 12.56 -0.29 9.46
N ALA A 11 11.44 -0.41 8.74
CA ALA A 11 11.02 -1.57 7.96
C ALA A 11 10.17 -1.15 6.73
N PRO A 12 9.98 -2.03 5.72
CA PRO A 12 9.05 -1.78 4.62
C PRO A 12 7.61 -1.59 5.11
N VAL A 13 6.85 -0.73 4.43
CA VAL A 13 5.43 -0.51 4.73
C VAL A 13 4.59 -1.74 4.36
N ALA A 14 4.90 -2.40 3.26
CA ALA A 14 4.26 -3.65 2.85
C ALA A 14 5.30 -4.56 2.19
N VAL A 15 5.12 -5.87 2.37
CA VAL A 15 5.91 -6.92 1.70
C VAL A 15 4.94 -7.84 1.00
N HIS A 16 5.23 -8.14 -0.26
CA HIS A 16 4.48 -9.07 -1.08
C HIS A 16 5.39 -10.19 -1.55
N SER A 17 4.89 -11.42 -1.49
CA SER A 17 5.62 -12.64 -1.88
C SER A 17 4.75 -13.57 -2.73
N GLY A 18 3.86 -12.98 -3.53
CA GLY A 18 3.01 -13.69 -4.49
C GLY A 18 3.72 -13.98 -5.81
N LEU A 19 2.94 -14.38 -6.81
CA LEU A 19 3.43 -14.69 -8.16
C LEU A 19 3.60 -13.44 -9.04
N ASP A 20 2.98 -12.33 -8.66
CA ASP A 20 3.05 -11.02 -9.31
C ASP A 20 3.94 -10.04 -8.56
N HIS A 21 4.41 -9.00 -9.26
CA HIS A 21 5.29 -7.98 -8.71
C HIS A 21 4.59 -6.62 -8.70
N PHE A 22 4.88 -5.82 -7.68
CA PHE A 22 4.42 -4.44 -7.60
C PHE A 22 5.03 -3.60 -8.73
N THR A 23 4.18 -2.83 -9.43
CA THR A 23 4.57 -2.00 -10.59
C THR A 23 4.25 -0.53 -10.41
N GLN A 24 3.17 -0.20 -9.69
CA GLN A 24 2.69 1.17 -9.52
C GLN A 24 2.21 1.40 -8.09
N ILE A 25 2.32 2.64 -7.62
CA ILE A 25 1.89 3.04 -6.28
C ILE A 25 1.13 4.37 -6.35
N SER A 26 0.05 4.47 -5.58
CA SER A 26 -0.67 5.71 -5.31
C SER A 26 -1.03 5.78 -3.83
N VAL A 27 -1.10 6.98 -3.26
CA VAL A 27 -1.39 7.20 -1.84
C VAL A 27 -2.49 8.24 -1.70
N ASP A 28 -3.56 7.86 -1.00
CA ASP A 28 -4.56 8.77 -0.46
C ASP A 28 -4.20 9.06 1.00
N ALA A 29 -3.68 10.26 1.23
CA ALA A 29 -3.07 10.63 2.50
C ALA A 29 -4.12 11.18 3.47
N GLN A 30 -3.94 10.90 4.76
CA GLN A 30 -4.76 11.47 5.84
C GLN A 30 -6.27 11.23 5.63
N VAL A 31 -6.64 9.98 5.31
CA VAL A 31 -8.05 9.57 5.27
C VAL A 31 -8.57 9.42 6.69
N GLN A 32 -9.64 10.14 7.03
CA GLN A 32 -10.29 10.02 8.33
C GLN A 32 -11.08 8.71 8.42
N ALA A 33 -10.74 7.86 9.38
CA ALA A 33 -11.47 6.65 9.68
C ALA A 33 -12.63 6.90 10.65
N VAL A 34 -13.49 5.90 10.82
CA VAL A 34 -14.67 5.96 11.71
C VAL A 34 -14.29 6.13 13.19
N ASP A 35 -13.06 5.81 13.56
CA ASP A 35 -12.49 6.03 14.90
C ASP A 35 -12.00 7.48 15.11
N GLY A 36 -12.15 8.34 14.09
CA GLY A 36 -11.70 9.73 14.09
C GLY A 36 -10.20 9.92 13.84
N ARG A 37 -9.42 8.85 13.67
CA ARG A 37 -7.99 8.92 13.37
C ARG A 37 -7.75 9.02 11.87
N PHE A 38 -6.58 9.55 11.51
CA PHE A 38 -6.15 9.71 10.13
C PHE A 38 -5.11 8.66 9.78
N TYR A 39 -5.29 8.04 8.61
CA TYR A 39 -4.39 7.02 8.09
C TYR A 39 -4.08 7.27 6.63
N ASP A 40 -2.91 6.83 6.17
CA ASP A 40 -2.60 6.84 4.74
C ASP A 40 -3.06 5.52 4.13
N VAL A 41 -3.80 5.62 3.03
CA VAL A 41 -4.30 4.49 2.25
C VAL A 41 -3.45 4.38 0.99
N ILE A 42 -2.77 3.25 0.85
CA ILE A 42 -1.83 2.98 -0.24
C ILE A 42 -2.46 1.97 -1.19
N PHE A 43 -2.48 2.32 -2.47
CA PHE A 43 -2.88 1.43 -3.56
C PHE A 43 -1.63 1.00 -4.32
N VAL A 44 -1.44 -0.31 -4.48
CA VAL A 44 -0.29 -0.86 -5.21
C VAL A 44 -0.78 -1.77 -6.33
N GLY A 45 -0.47 -1.41 -7.57
CA GLY A 45 -0.77 -2.22 -8.75
C GLY A 45 0.30 -3.26 -9.01
N THR A 46 -0.07 -4.37 -9.66
CA THR A 46 0.86 -5.45 -10.02
C THR A 46 0.96 -5.68 -11.52
N ASP A 47 2.00 -6.40 -11.94
CA ASP A 47 2.22 -6.82 -13.33
C ASP A 47 1.17 -7.83 -13.85
N LEU A 48 0.36 -8.43 -12.97
CA LEU A 48 -0.78 -9.28 -13.33
C LEU A 48 -2.15 -8.59 -13.18
N GLY A 49 -2.18 -7.28 -12.98
CA GLY A 49 -3.44 -6.51 -12.94
C GLY A 49 -4.19 -6.57 -11.61
N ASN A 50 -3.53 -7.02 -10.53
CA ASN A 50 -4.08 -6.92 -9.18
C ASN A 50 -3.81 -5.52 -8.60
N ILE A 51 -4.72 -5.05 -7.74
CA ILE A 51 -4.53 -3.84 -6.93
C ILE A 51 -4.66 -4.21 -5.45
N PHE A 52 -3.60 -3.96 -4.69
CA PHE A 52 -3.55 -4.12 -3.25
C PHE A 52 -3.93 -2.81 -2.58
N LYS A 53 -4.90 -2.84 -1.65
CA LYS A 53 -5.19 -1.73 -0.76
C LYS A 53 -4.59 -2.01 0.62
N VAL A 54 -3.63 -1.18 0.99
CA VAL A 54 -2.88 -1.25 2.24
C VAL A 54 -3.19 -0.01 3.06
N VAL A 55 -3.41 -0.16 4.37
CA VAL A 55 -3.54 0.97 5.28
C VAL A 55 -2.32 1.04 6.16
N ASN A 56 -1.64 2.19 6.14
CA ASN A 56 -0.49 2.45 6.97
C ASN A 56 -0.94 2.95 8.35
N LEU A 57 -0.71 2.15 9.41
CA LEU A 57 -1.04 2.52 10.79
C LEU A 57 0.13 3.17 11.54
N ALA A 58 1.27 3.37 10.87
CA ALA A 58 2.53 3.80 11.49
C ALA A 58 2.53 5.23 12.06
N GLY A 59 1.42 5.97 11.97
CA GLY A 59 1.22 7.24 12.68
C GLY A 59 0.70 7.09 14.12
N THR A 60 0.25 5.90 14.51
CA THR A 60 -0.15 5.62 15.90
C THR A 60 1.09 5.13 16.65
N LYS A 61 1.34 5.62 17.87
CA LYS A 61 2.53 5.36 18.71
C LYS A 61 2.66 3.89 19.17
N THR A 62 2.55 2.93 18.27
CA THR A 62 2.69 1.51 18.54
C THR A 62 3.85 0.99 17.71
N ILE A 63 4.97 0.74 18.39
CA ILE A 63 6.15 0.06 17.88
C ILE A 63 5.79 -1.44 17.72
N THR A 64 4.92 -1.76 16.79
CA THR A 64 4.72 -3.14 16.35
C THR A 64 5.50 -3.34 15.05
N LYS A 65 6.17 -4.48 14.94
CA LYS A 65 7.18 -4.77 13.90
C LYS A 65 6.61 -4.80 12.46
N GLN A 66 5.29 -4.71 12.31
CA GLN A 66 4.59 -4.61 11.04
C GLN A 66 3.36 -3.73 11.24
N THR A 67 3.43 -2.49 10.76
CA THR A 67 2.45 -1.43 11.02
C THR A 67 1.39 -1.29 9.93
N SER A 68 1.40 -2.15 8.91
CA SER A 68 0.44 -2.08 7.81
C SER A 68 -0.26 -3.41 7.62
N HIS A 69 -1.59 -3.34 7.50
CA HIS A 69 -2.41 -4.49 7.17
C HIS A 69 -2.80 -4.42 5.70
N HIS A 70 -2.58 -5.52 4.99
CA HIS A 70 -3.22 -5.76 3.72
C HIS A 70 -4.70 -6.02 3.99
N ILE A 71 -5.57 -5.10 3.55
CA ILE A 71 -7.00 -5.17 3.85
C ILE A 71 -7.74 -5.94 2.77
N CYS A 72 -7.47 -5.64 1.50
CA CYS A 72 -8.12 -6.31 0.38
C CYS A 72 -7.30 -6.22 -0.91
N THR A 73 -7.49 -7.23 -1.76
CA THR A 73 -6.99 -7.26 -3.14
C THR A 73 -8.18 -7.10 -4.07
N PHE A 74 -8.08 -6.17 -5.01
CA PHE A 74 -9.00 -6.03 -6.13
C PHE A 74 -8.35 -6.67 -7.35
N HIS A 75 -9.08 -7.54 -8.04
CA HIS A 75 -8.65 -8.06 -9.35
C HIS A 75 -9.42 -7.28 -10.41
N ILE A 76 -8.72 -6.56 -11.28
CA ILE A 76 -9.35 -5.92 -12.44
C ILE A 76 -9.43 -6.97 -13.55
N THR A 77 -10.64 -7.45 -13.83
CA THR A 77 -10.86 -8.53 -14.83
C THR A 77 -11.37 -8.02 -16.18
N ASP A 78 -11.57 -6.71 -16.36
CA ASP A 78 -12.11 -6.18 -17.61
C ASP A 78 -11.62 -4.75 -17.90
N VAL A 79 -10.85 -4.59 -18.98
CA VAL A 79 -10.75 -3.32 -19.70
C VAL A 79 -11.65 -3.51 -20.90
N GLY A 80 -12.95 -3.28 -20.73
CA GLY A 80 -13.87 -3.24 -21.86
C GLY A 80 -13.30 -2.27 -22.88
N THR A 81 -12.87 -2.79 -24.03
CA THR A 81 -12.36 -2.00 -25.15
C THR A 81 -13.42 -0.98 -25.53
N ILE A 82 -13.26 0.28 -25.12
CA ILE A 82 -14.07 1.37 -25.66
C ILE A 82 -13.51 1.65 -27.06
N ILE A 83 -14.06 0.93 -28.05
CA ILE A 83 -13.99 1.33 -29.45
C ILE A 83 -14.91 2.55 -29.60
N THR A 84 -14.31 3.75 -29.69
CA THR A 84 -14.97 4.98 -30.15
C THR A 84 -14.68 5.18 -31.62
#